data_AF-A0A5J6PV92-F1
#
_entry.id   AF-A0A5J6PV92-F1
#
_cell.length_a   1.000
_cell.length_b   1.000
_cell.length_c   1.000
_cell.angle_alpha   90.00
_cell.angle_beta   90.00
_cell.angle_gamma   90.00
#
_symmetry.space_group_name_H-M   'P 1'
#
loop_
_entity.id
_entity.type
_entity.pdbx_description
1 polymer ?
#
loop_
_entity_poly.entity_id
_entity_poly.type
_entity_poly.pdbx_seq_one_letter_code
_entity_poly.pdbx_strand_id
1 'polypeptide(L)'
;MKNGLIMSSIVSFILSACSLKSEEIKLDNIWNFKITVKENHDNRQVELTGLLNNSSMGISNMKTNINNDELNITLYQKLAGNKYSGQLKKEITIGKNINMITYGLERKIIWKNNN
;
A
#
# COMPACT_ATOMS: atom_id res chain seq x y z
N MET A 1 -59.48 6.98 28.01
CA MET A 1 -58.15 6.85 28.65
C MET A 1 -57.84 5.38 28.89
N LYS A 2 -56.78 4.87 28.26
CA LYS A 2 -55.77 3.95 28.84
C LYS A 2 -54.83 3.54 27.71
N ASN A 3 -53.70 4.24 27.67
CA ASN A 3 -52.54 3.91 26.83
C ASN A 3 -51.87 2.66 27.41
N GLY A 4 -51.36 1.78 26.55
CA GLY A 4 -50.51 0.66 26.96
C GLY A 4 -49.62 0.21 25.82
N LEU A 5 -48.51 0.92 25.61
CA LEU A 5 -47.40 0.51 24.75
C LEU A 5 -46.85 -0.85 25.23
N ILE A 6 -46.61 -1.80 24.32
CA ILE A 6 -45.69 -2.92 24.57
C ILE A 6 -44.71 -3.04 23.40
N MET A 7 -43.62 -2.28 23.56
CA MET A 7 -42.23 -2.54 23.19
C MET A 7 -41.93 -3.55 22.08
N SER A 8 -41.73 -3.04 20.86
CA SER A 8 -40.88 -3.67 19.85
C SER A 8 -39.41 -3.44 20.24
N SER A 9 -38.76 -4.44 20.84
CA SER A 9 -37.31 -4.38 21.12
C SER A 9 -36.56 -5.07 20.00
N ILE A 10 -36.34 -4.34 18.89
CA ILE A 10 -35.34 -4.71 17.90
C ILE A 10 -33.98 -4.40 18.51
N VAL A 11 -33.29 -5.42 19.00
CA VAL A 11 -31.88 -5.31 19.38
C VAL A 11 -31.06 -5.22 18.10
N SER A 12 -30.82 -4.00 17.65
CA SER A 12 -29.88 -3.72 16.57
C SER A 12 -28.46 -3.93 17.09
N PHE A 13 -27.89 -5.11 16.84
CA PHE A 13 -26.45 -5.34 16.94
C PHE A 13 -25.78 -4.46 15.87
N ILE A 14 -25.33 -3.27 16.26
CA ILE A 14 -24.43 -2.48 15.43
C ILE A 14 -23.08 -3.20 15.50
N LEU A 15 -22.83 -4.09 14.54
CA LEU A 15 -21.49 -4.53 14.19
C LEU A 15 -20.74 -3.27 13.77
N SER A 16 -20.03 -2.65 14.73
CA SER A 16 -19.08 -1.61 14.46
C SER A 16 -18.02 -2.24 13.57
N ALA A 17 -18.17 -2.05 12.25
CA ALA A 17 -17.14 -2.34 11.29
C ALA A 17 -15.99 -1.39 11.64
N CYS A 18 -15.11 -1.85 12.54
CA CYS A 18 -13.80 -1.26 12.77
C CYS A 18 -13.09 -1.25 11.43
N SER A 19 -13.32 -0.18 10.68
CA SER A 19 -12.70 0.08 9.41
C SER A 19 -11.27 0.46 9.74
N LEU A 20 -10.45 -0.55 10.01
CA LEU A 20 -9.00 -0.40 10.13
C LEU A 20 -8.55 0.20 8.80
N LYS A 21 -8.43 1.53 8.77
CA LYS A 21 -7.98 2.30 7.62
C LYS A 21 -6.59 1.81 7.28
N SER A 22 -6.34 1.52 6.01
CA SER A 22 -4.98 1.27 5.57
C SER A 22 -4.20 2.57 5.69
N GLU A 23 -3.10 2.54 6.43
CA GLU A 23 -2.20 3.68 6.61
C GLU A 23 -1.09 3.63 5.55
N GLU A 24 -0.63 4.76 5.04
CA GLU A 24 0.55 4.80 4.19
C GLU A 24 1.80 4.36 4.97
N ILE A 25 2.62 3.53 4.35
CA ILE A 25 3.95 3.18 4.89
C ILE A 25 4.92 4.29 4.46
N LYS A 26 5.56 4.96 5.41
CA LYS A 26 6.67 5.87 5.10
C LYS A 26 7.89 5.07 4.67
N LEU A 27 8.67 5.59 3.72
CA LEU A 27 9.87 4.90 3.21
C LEU A 27 10.85 4.53 4.34
N ASP A 28 11.04 5.42 5.30
CA ASP A 28 11.95 5.23 6.44
C ASP A 28 11.48 4.12 7.40
N ASN A 29 10.21 3.68 7.28
CA ASN A 29 9.66 2.54 8.02
C ASN A 29 9.88 1.20 7.30
N ILE A 30 10.64 1.18 6.21
CA ILE A 30 11.01 -0.03 5.47
C ILE A 30 12.52 -0.26 5.60
N TRP A 31 12.89 -1.24 6.40
CA TRP A 31 14.26 -1.71 6.54
C TRP A 31 14.74 -2.39 5.26
N ASN A 32 16.01 -2.15 4.92
CA ASN A 32 16.67 -2.71 3.74
C ASN A 32 15.87 -2.51 2.45
N PHE A 33 15.19 -1.35 2.31
CA PHE A 33 14.48 -1.01 1.10
C PHE A 33 15.44 -1.00 -0.09
N LYS A 34 15.11 -1.75 -1.14
CA LYS A 34 15.84 -1.75 -2.40
C LYS A 34 14.87 -1.68 -3.55
N ILE A 35 15.27 -0.91 -4.56
CA ILE A 35 14.61 -0.84 -5.85
C ILE A 35 15.60 -1.26 -6.94
N THR A 36 15.19 -2.21 -7.76
CA THR A 36 15.93 -2.63 -8.94
C THR A 36 15.07 -2.36 -10.16
N VAL A 37 15.61 -1.68 -11.15
CA VAL A 37 14.95 -1.44 -12.44
C VAL A 37 15.73 -2.17 -13.50
N LYS A 38 15.08 -3.10 -14.20
CA LYS A 38 15.64 -3.79 -15.36
C LYS A 38 14.97 -3.26 -16.62
N GLU A 39 15.77 -2.86 -17.59
CA GLU A 39 15.29 -2.49 -18.91
C GLU A 39 15.24 -3.73 -19.80
N ASN A 40 14.07 -4.00 -20.37
CA ASN A 40 13.88 -4.96 -21.44
C ASN A 40 13.46 -4.21 -22.71
N HIS A 41 13.51 -4.87 -23.87
CA HIS A 41 13.24 -4.26 -25.17
C HIS A 41 11.95 -3.41 -25.22
N ASP A 42 10.85 -3.93 -24.67
CA ASP A 42 9.53 -3.29 -24.76
C ASP A 42 8.93 -2.93 -23.38
N ASN A 43 9.65 -3.21 -22.28
CA ASN A 43 9.14 -2.97 -20.95
C ASN A 43 10.24 -2.69 -19.93
N ARG A 44 9.84 -2.13 -18.79
CA ARG A 44 10.68 -2.02 -17.60
C ARG A 44 10.11 -2.88 -16.50
N GLN A 45 10.97 -3.65 -15.86
CA GLN A 45 10.64 -4.47 -14.70
C GLN A 45 11.20 -3.79 -13.45
N VAL A 46 10.31 -3.40 -12.54
CA VAL A 46 10.67 -2.77 -11.27
C VAL A 46 10.46 -3.78 -10.16
N GLU A 47 11.53 -4.14 -9.47
CA GLU A 47 11.51 -5.00 -8.28
C GLU A 47 11.70 -4.14 -7.03
N LEU A 48 10.80 -4.33 -6.06
CA LEU A 48 10.83 -3.70 -4.75
C LEU A 48 11.03 -4.77 -3.69
N THR A 49 12.04 -4.59 -2.85
CA THR A 49 12.27 -5.45 -1.68
C THR A 49 12.50 -4.64 -0.42
N GLY A 50 12.24 -5.25 0.74
CA GLY A 50 12.44 -4.65 2.05
C GLY A 50 11.64 -5.36 3.14
N LEU A 51 11.69 -4.84 4.36
CA LEU A 51 10.96 -5.37 5.50
C LEU A 51 10.38 -4.20 6.32
N LEU A 52 9.10 -4.27 6.70
CA LEU A 52 8.53 -3.29 7.61
C LEU A 52 9.24 -3.31 8.97
N ASN A 53 9.59 -2.13 9.48
CA ASN A 53 10.23 -1.98 10.79
C ASN A 53 9.31 -2.39 11.93
N ASN A 54 7.99 -2.20 11.76
CA ASN A 54 6.98 -2.57 12.75
C ASN A 54 6.48 -4.00 12.48
N SER A 55 6.89 -4.94 13.33
CA SER A 55 6.53 -6.36 13.24
C SER A 55 5.03 -6.63 13.44
N SER A 56 4.30 -5.71 14.06
CA SER A 56 2.84 -5.82 14.23
C SER A 56 2.06 -5.37 12.99
N MET A 57 2.74 -4.84 11.97
CA MET A 57 2.13 -4.34 10.74
C MET A 57 2.51 -5.22 9.55
N GLY A 58 1.59 -5.35 8.61
CA GLY A 58 1.79 -6.04 7.35
C GLY A 58 1.39 -5.17 6.17
N ILE A 59 2.05 -5.38 5.04
CA ILE A 59 1.78 -4.67 3.78
C ILE A 59 0.45 -5.17 3.24
N SER A 60 -0.55 -4.29 3.28
CA SER A 60 -1.93 -4.59 2.93
C SER A 60 -2.25 -4.29 1.47
N ASN A 61 -1.60 -3.28 0.89
CA ASN A 61 -1.86 -2.85 -0.47
C ASN A 61 -0.65 -2.10 -1.06
N MET A 62 -0.59 -2.07 -2.38
CA MET A 62 0.31 -1.24 -3.17
C MET A 62 -0.51 -0.52 -4.23
N LYS A 63 -0.37 0.80 -4.32
CA LYS A 63 -0.92 1.58 -5.42
C LYS A 63 0.22 2.08 -6.29
N THR A 64 0.02 2.02 -7.58
CA THR A 64 0.92 2.60 -8.58
C THR A 64 0.15 3.60 -9.41
N ASN A 65 0.81 4.69 -9.77
CA ASN A 65 0.28 5.66 -10.73
C ASN A 65 1.41 6.05 -11.66
N ILE A 66 1.15 6.06 -12.96
CA ILE A 66 2.14 6.46 -13.95
C ILE A 66 1.65 7.71 -14.65
N ASN A 67 2.39 8.80 -14.48
CA ASN A 67 2.15 10.07 -15.16
C ASN A 67 3.37 10.40 -16.02
N ASN A 68 3.17 10.52 -17.33
CA ASN A 68 4.26 10.64 -18.30
C ASN A 68 5.32 9.54 -18.07
N ASP A 69 6.56 9.95 -17.75
CA ASP A 69 7.72 9.09 -17.53
C ASP A 69 8.00 8.84 -16.02
N GLU A 70 7.08 9.23 -15.13
CA GLU A 70 7.19 9.03 -13.69
C GLU A 70 6.24 7.93 -13.21
N LEU A 71 6.79 6.90 -12.57
CA LEU A 71 6.04 5.94 -11.77
C LEU A 71 6.05 6.38 -10.30
N ASN A 72 4.88 6.64 -9.73
CA ASN A 72 4.71 6.77 -8.29
C ASN A 72 4.22 5.45 -7.67
N ILE A 73 4.81 5.08 -6.53
CA ILE A 73 4.48 3.87 -5.79
C ILE A 73 4.13 4.26 -4.36
N THR A 74 2.95 3.85 -3.88
CA THR A 74 2.53 4.06 -2.49
C THR A 74 2.15 2.72 -1.86
N LEU A 75 2.80 2.37 -0.75
CA LEU A 75 2.48 1.16 0.01
C LEU A 75 1.60 1.51 1.19
N TYR A 76 0.70 0.59 1.55
CA TYR A 76 -0.18 0.76 2.71
C TYR A 76 -0.11 -0.44 3.65
N GLN A 77 -0.19 -0.17 4.95
CA GLN A 77 -0.15 -1.18 6.01
C GLN A 77 -1.48 -1.33 6.76
N LYS A 78 -1.65 -2.51 7.35
CA LYS A 78 -2.65 -2.83 8.39
C LYS A 78 -2.00 -3.73 9.43
N LEU A 79 -2.69 -4.00 10.53
CA LEU A 79 -2.26 -5.02 11.49
C LEU A 79 -1.93 -6.33 10.77
N ALA A 80 -0.76 -6.87 11.09
CA ALA A 80 -0.30 -8.16 10.61
C ALA A 80 -1.21 -9.28 11.14
N GLY A 81 -1.22 -10.37 10.40
CA GLY A 81 -1.97 -11.58 10.72
C GLY A 81 -1.77 -12.58 9.60
N ASN A 82 -2.63 -13.60 9.50
CA ASN A 82 -2.46 -14.66 8.50
C ASN A 82 -2.46 -14.15 7.04
N LYS A 83 -2.99 -12.94 6.79
CA LYS A 83 -3.16 -12.36 5.46
C LYS A 83 -2.06 -11.38 5.05
N TYR A 84 -1.46 -10.66 6.00
CA TYR A 84 -0.52 -9.57 5.70
C TYR A 84 0.78 -9.79 6.48
N SER A 85 1.90 -9.74 5.76
CA SER A 85 3.24 -9.84 6.33
C SER A 85 3.99 -8.52 6.15
N GLY A 86 5.02 -8.31 6.98
CA GLY A 86 5.91 -7.15 6.85
C GLY A 86 6.88 -7.25 5.68
N GLN A 87 6.99 -8.40 5.00
CA GLN A 87 7.94 -8.60 3.91
C GLN A 87 7.47 -7.90 2.63
N LEU A 88 8.26 -6.95 2.13
CA LEU A 88 8.10 -6.40 0.80
C LEU A 88 8.88 -7.26 -0.19
N LYS A 89 8.16 -7.89 -1.11
CA LYS A 89 8.71 -8.49 -2.32
C LYS A 89 7.67 -8.35 -3.43
N LYS A 90 7.82 -7.33 -4.27
CA LYS A 90 6.87 -6.99 -5.34
C LYS A 90 7.60 -6.68 -6.62
N GLU A 91 6.95 -7.06 -7.71
CA GLU A 91 7.41 -6.81 -9.07
C GLU A 91 6.33 -6.07 -9.83
N ILE A 92 6.73 -5.07 -10.62
CA ILE A 92 5.85 -4.26 -11.46
C ILE A 92 6.43 -4.25 -12.87
N THR A 93 5.64 -4.69 -13.85
CA THR A 93 5.98 -4.60 -15.27
C THR A 93 5.31 -3.37 -15.87
N ILE A 94 6.10 -2.55 -16.56
CA ILE A 94 5.67 -1.28 -17.14
C ILE A 94 5.91 -1.34 -18.64
N GLY A 95 4.84 -1.31 -19.44
CA GLY A 95 4.90 -1.36 -20.92
C GLY A 95 5.30 -0.03 -21.58
N LYS A 96 5.97 0.86 -20.85
CA LYS A 96 6.50 2.12 -21.37
C LYS A 96 7.77 2.50 -20.64
N ASN A 97 8.56 3.37 -21.26
CA ASN A 97 9.73 3.92 -20.60
C ASN A 97 9.34 4.82 -19.42
N ILE A 98 10.12 4.74 -18.34
CA ILE A 98 10.03 5.62 -17.19
C ILE A 98 11.43 6.12 -16.85
N ASN A 99 11.56 7.41 -16.60
CA ASN A 99 12.84 8.05 -16.26
C ASN A 99 12.96 8.35 -14.76
N MET A 100 11.87 8.15 -14.01
CA MET A 100 11.85 8.42 -12.57
C MET A 100 10.87 7.51 -11.86
N ILE A 101 11.23 7.10 -10.64
CA ILE A 101 10.32 6.43 -9.72
C ILE A 101 10.28 7.23 -8.43
N THR A 102 9.07 7.53 -7.97
CA THR A 102 8.80 8.22 -6.71
C THR A 102 8.01 7.33 -5.76
N TYR A 103 8.10 7.66 -4.47
CA TYR A 103 7.48 6.92 -3.40
C TYR A 103 6.57 7.80 -2.55
N GLY A 104 5.42 7.23 -2.18
CA GLY A 104 4.47 7.81 -1.25
C GLY A 104 3.67 8.97 -1.83
N LEU A 105 2.77 9.50 -1.01
CA LEU A 105 1.95 10.66 -1.35
C LEU A 105 2.80 11.94 -1.53
N GLU A 106 3.90 12.04 -0.80
CA GLU A 106 4.88 13.13 -0.92
C GLU A 106 5.78 13.00 -2.15
N ARG A 107 5.68 11.90 -2.91
CA ARG A 107 6.43 11.64 -4.16
C ARG A 107 7.95 11.80 -4.00
N LYS A 108 8.53 11.26 -2.92
CA LYS A 108 9.98 11.23 -2.71
C LYS A 108 10.66 10.44 -3.83
N ILE A 109 11.65 11.01 -4.50
CA ILE A 109 12.40 10.33 -5.57
C ILE A 109 13.19 9.16 -4.97
N ILE A 110 12.97 7.95 -5.48
CA ILE A 110 13.69 6.73 -5.05
C ILE A 110 14.53 6.12 -6.17
N TRP A 111 14.32 6.53 -7.41
CA TRP A 111 15.16 6.15 -8.55
C TRP A 111 15.02 7.18 -9.66
N LYS A 112 16.12 7.43 -10.38
CA LYS A 112 16.15 8.21 -11.61
C LYS A 112 17.00 7.50 -12.64
N ASN A 113 16.54 7.54 -13.89
CA ASN A 113 17.36 7.17 -15.02
C ASN A 113 18.36 8.30 -15.28
N ASN A 114 19.66 7.99 -15.25
CA ASN A 114 20.71 8.96 -15.52
C ASN A 114 21.22 8.87 -16.98
N ASN A 115 20.42 8.29 -17.88
CA ASN A 115 20.72 8.21 -19.31
C ASN A 115 21.01 9.59 -19.91
#